data_AF-D3AUP0-F1
#
_entry.id   AF-D3AUP0-F1
#
_cell.length_a   1.000
_cell.length_b   1.000
_cell.length_c   1.000
_cell.angle_alpha   90.00
_cell.angle_beta   90.00
_cell.angle_gamma   90.00
#
_symmetry.space_group_name_H-M   'P 1'
#
loop_
_entity.id
_entity.type
_entity.pdbx_description
1 polymer ?
#
loop_
_entity_poly.entity_id
_entity_poly.type
_entity_poly.pdbx_seq_one_letter_code
_entity_poly.pdbx_strand_id
1 'polypeptide(L)'
;MDYKNAGVDIEAGYKSVELMKEHVKGTMRPEVLGGIGGFSGAFSMSAFKEMEKPTLVSGTDGVGTKLKLAFLMDQHNTVGIDCVAMCVNDIACAGGEPLFFLDYIACGKNSNPFGSN
;
A
#
# COMPACT_ATOMS: atom_id res chain seq x y z
N MET A 1 -0.19 -15.82 -26.55
CA MET A 1 -1.22 -15.22 -25.68
C MET A 1 -0.68 -13.88 -25.23
N ASP A 2 -1.38 -12.80 -25.55
CA ASP A 2 -1.02 -11.45 -25.10
C ASP A 2 -1.66 -11.19 -23.74
N TYR A 3 -0.87 -10.78 -22.73
CA TYR A 3 -1.34 -10.45 -21.38
C TYR A 3 -2.45 -9.39 -21.39
N LYS A 4 -2.45 -8.54 -22.43
CA LYS A 4 -3.46 -7.51 -22.63
C LYS A 4 -4.88 -8.06 -22.82
N ASN A 5 -5.02 -9.22 -23.45
CA ASN A 5 -6.30 -9.89 -23.65
C ASN A 5 -6.85 -10.54 -22.35
N ALA A 6 -5.98 -10.73 -21.34
CA ALA A 6 -6.38 -11.15 -20.00
C ALA A 6 -6.73 -9.95 -19.08
N GLY A 7 -6.77 -8.73 -19.63
CA GLY A 7 -7.05 -7.50 -18.87
C GLY A 7 -5.85 -6.91 -18.14
N VAL A 8 -4.64 -7.44 -18.38
CA VAL A 8 -3.40 -6.95 -17.76
C VAL A 8 -2.71 -5.96 -18.69
N ASP A 9 -2.78 -4.67 -18.35
CA ASP A 9 -1.99 -3.63 -19.00
C ASP A 9 -0.73 -3.34 -18.17
N ILE A 10 0.39 -3.88 -18.62
CA ILE A 10 1.69 -3.79 -17.94
C ILE A 10 2.19 -2.34 -17.92
N GLU A 11 1.97 -1.58 -19.00
CA GLU A 11 2.40 -0.18 -19.09
C GLU A 11 1.60 0.69 -18.11
N ALA A 12 0.29 0.46 -17.99
CA ALA A 12 -0.54 1.13 -16.99
C ALA A 12 -0.06 0.82 -15.57
N GLY A 13 0.33 -0.44 -15.30
CA GLY A 13 0.92 -0.84 -14.03
C GLY A 13 2.20 -0.06 -13.70
N TYR A 14 3.15 0.01 -14.63
CA TYR A 14 4.37 0.79 -14.43
C TYR A 14 4.11 2.28 -14.24
N LYS A 15 3.18 2.86 -15.00
CA LYS A 15 2.80 4.28 -14.85
C LYS A 15 2.21 4.56 -13.47
N SER A 16 1.36 3.68 -12.95
CA SER A 16 0.84 3.80 -11.58
C SER A 16 1.97 3.77 -10.55
N VAL A 17 2.95 2.88 -10.69
CA VAL A 17 4.12 2.82 -9.80
C VAL A 17 4.90 4.14 -9.85
N GLU A 18 5.18 4.68 -11.04
CA GLU A 18 5.88 5.97 -11.18
C GLU A 18 5.15 7.12 -10.49
N LEU A 19 3.82 7.21 -10.63
CA LEU A 19 3.01 8.25 -10.01
C LEU A 19 3.01 8.15 -8.47
N MET A 20 3.14 6.95 -7.92
CA MET A 20 3.18 6.73 -6.47
C MET A 20 4.55 6.96 -5.85
N LYS A 21 5.65 6.98 -6.63
CA LYS A 21 7.02 7.06 -6.10
C LYS A 21 7.24 8.20 -5.12
N GLU A 22 6.80 9.41 -5.45
CA GLU A 22 7.00 10.57 -4.58
C GLU A 22 6.19 10.46 -3.27
N HIS A 23 4.98 9.92 -3.33
CA HIS A 23 4.16 9.69 -2.14
C HIS A 23 4.78 8.61 -1.22
N VAL A 24 5.24 7.51 -1.80
CA VAL A 24 5.88 6.40 -1.07
C VAL A 24 7.24 6.81 -0.49
N LYS A 25 7.98 7.68 -1.18
CA LYS A 25 9.26 8.20 -0.66
C LYS A 25 9.09 8.94 0.67
N GLY A 26 7.95 9.63 0.86
CA GLY A 26 7.62 10.31 2.11
C GLY A 26 7.38 9.38 3.31
N THR A 27 7.21 8.08 3.09
CA THR A 27 6.94 7.09 4.15
C THR A 27 8.16 6.24 4.50
N MET A 28 9.33 6.52 3.90
CA MET A 28 10.53 5.70 4.09
C MET A 28 11.11 5.86 5.49
N ARG A 29 11.58 4.74 6.04
CA ARG A 29 12.34 4.68 7.30
C ARG A 29 13.75 4.14 7.06
N PRO A 30 14.72 4.37 7.97
CA PRO A 30 16.09 3.86 7.81
C PRO A 30 16.20 2.34 7.67
N GLU A 31 15.23 1.59 8.18
CA GLU A 31 15.19 0.14 8.10
C GLU A 31 14.72 -0.38 6.74
N VAL A 32 14.08 0.45 5.90
CA VAL A 32 13.62 0.05 4.57
C VAL A 32 14.82 -0.13 3.64
N LEU A 33 14.90 -1.29 2.98
CA LEU A 33 15.97 -1.64 2.06
C LEU A 33 15.46 -1.58 0.62
N GLY A 34 16.05 -0.70 -0.20
CA GLY A 34 15.68 -0.52 -1.60
C GLY A 34 14.57 0.52 -1.80
N GLY A 35 13.73 0.30 -2.81
CA GLY A 35 12.64 1.21 -3.19
C GLY A 35 11.53 0.49 -3.95
N ILE A 36 10.53 1.24 -4.42
CA ILE A 36 9.39 0.68 -5.15
C ILE A 36 9.75 0.38 -6.63
N GLY A 37 9.17 -0.70 -7.18
CA GLY A 37 9.37 -1.14 -8.57
C GLY A 37 10.02 -2.53 -8.70
N GLY A 38 10.49 -3.11 -7.60
CA GLY A 38 10.89 -4.51 -7.53
C GLY A 38 9.72 -5.46 -7.24
N PHE A 39 10.00 -6.76 -7.21
CA PHE A 39 9.02 -7.80 -6.86
C PHE A 39 8.67 -7.87 -5.37
N SER A 40 9.52 -7.31 -4.51
CA SER A 40 9.35 -7.30 -3.07
C SER A 40 9.93 -6.03 -2.44
N GLY A 41 9.41 -5.68 -1.27
CA GLY A 41 10.06 -4.77 -0.33
C GLY A 41 10.86 -5.56 0.71
N ALA A 42 11.86 -4.91 1.32
CA ALA A 42 12.64 -5.50 2.39
C ALA A 42 12.77 -4.51 3.56
N PHE A 43 12.73 -5.04 4.78
CA PHE A 43 12.82 -4.27 6.02
C PHE A 43 13.86 -4.93 6.94
N SER A 44 14.86 -4.17 7.36
CA SER A 44 15.96 -4.64 8.19
C SER A 44 15.52 -4.81 9.64
N MET A 45 15.65 -6.03 10.17
CA MET A 45 15.40 -6.31 11.59
C MET A 45 16.59 -5.95 12.50
N SER A 46 17.61 -5.27 11.97
CA SER A 46 18.86 -5.01 12.71
C SER A 46 18.66 -4.16 13.97
N ALA A 47 17.69 -3.24 13.95
CA ALA A 47 17.36 -2.38 15.10
C ALA A 47 16.73 -3.16 16.28
N PHE A 48 16.26 -4.39 16.05
CA PHE A 48 15.51 -5.18 17.04
C PHE A 48 16.33 -6.35 17.62
N LYS A 49 17.62 -6.43 17.29
CA LYS A 49 18.51 -7.54 17.72
C LYS A 49 18.64 -7.68 19.24
N GLU A 50 18.51 -6.56 19.97
CA GLU A 50 18.63 -6.53 21.43
C GLU A 50 17.30 -6.78 22.16
N MET A 51 16.19 -6.98 21.44
CA MET A 51 14.92 -7.37 22.06
C MET A 51 15.01 -8.81 22.56
N GLU A 52 14.48 -9.09 23.75
CA GLU A 52 14.48 -10.44 24.32
C GLU A 52 13.71 -11.45 23.45
N LYS A 53 12.51 -11.05 22.98
CA LYS A 53 11.59 -11.88 22.20
C LYS A 53 10.89 -11.05 21.12
N PRO A 54 11.63 -10.59 20.09
CA PRO A 54 11.04 -9.81 19.02
C PRO A 54 9.94 -10.63 18.34
N THR A 55 8.73 -10.08 18.29
CA THR A 55 7.56 -10.73 17.73
C THR A 55 6.96 -9.84 16.66
N LEU A 56 6.72 -10.40 15.48
CA LEU A 56 6.01 -9.70 14.42
C LEU A 56 4.50 -9.89 14.62
N VAL A 57 3.78 -8.78 14.64
CA VAL A 57 2.32 -8.76 14.59
C VAL A 57 1.93 -8.28 13.20
N SER A 58 1.12 -9.06 12.50
CA SER A 58 0.59 -8.70 11.19
C SER A 58 -0.93 -8.62 11.24
N GLY A 59 -1.48 -7.74 10.40
CA GLY A 59 -2.91 -7.51 10.27
C GLY A 59 -3.23 -7.15 8.83
N THR A 60 -4.46 -7.42 8.42
CA THR A 60 -4.99 -7.08 7.11
C THR A 60 -6.45 -6.68 7.26
N ASP A 61 -6.82 -5.55 6.68
CA ASP A 61 -8.18 -5.04 6.70
C ASP A 61 -8.43 -4.22 5.42
N GLY A 62 -9.68 -3.84 5.19
CA GLY A 62 -10.09 -2.98 4.10
C GLY A 62 -11.03 -1.87 4.54
N VAL A 63 -11.24 -0.91 3.64
CA VAL A 63 -12.13 0.24 3.88
C VAL A 63 -13.62 -0.16 4.00
N GLY A 64 -13.98 -1.32 3.44
CA GLY A 64 -15.34 -1.84 3.48
C GLY A 64 -16.35 -1.03 2.67
N THR A 65 -17.60 -1.02 3.11
CA THR A 65 -18.72 -0.39 2.38
C THR A 65 -18.62 1.13 2.28
N LYS A 66 -17.74 1.78 3.05
CA LYS A 66 -17.43 3.21 2.92
C LYS A 66 -16.94 3.58 1.52
N LEU A 67 -16.30 2.64 0.79
CA LEU A 67 -15.94 2.83 -0.62
C LEU A 67 -17.14 3.17 -1.51
N LYS A 68 -18.34 2.65 -1.20
CA LYS A 68 -19.55 2.99 -1.96
C LYS A 68 -19.86 4.49 -1.89
N LEU A 69 -19.66 5.11 -0.74
CA LEU A 69 -19.83 6.56 -0.58
C LEU A 69 -18.74 7.33 -1.35
N ALA A 70 -17.49 6.88 -1.26
CA ALA A 70 -16.39 7.46 -2.03
C ALA A 70 -16.67 7.45 -3.54
N PHE A 71 -17.25 6.37 -4.08
CA PHE A 71 -17.68 6.30 -5.49
C PHE A 71 -18.85 7.23 -5.80
N LEU A 72 -19.85 7.31 -4.93
CA LEU A 72 -21.01 8.21 -5.12
C LEU A 72 -20.61 9.69 -5.09
N MET A 73 -19.56 10.03 -4.33
CA MET A 73 -19.06 11.38 -4.16
C MET A 73 -17.92 11.74 -5.12
N ASP A 74 -17.40 10.78 -5.89
CA ASP A 74 -16.19 10.93 -6.71
C ASP A 74 -14.99 11.47 -5.90
N GLN A 75 -14.81 10.98 -4.67
CA GLN A 75 -13.77 11.40 -3.74
C GLN A 75 -12.95 10.22 -3.23
N HIS A 76 -11.71 10.11 -3.70
CA HIS A 76 -10.83 8.95 -3.44
C HIS A 76 -9.53 9.28 -2.69
N ASN A 77 -9.25 10.55 -2.43
CA ASN A 77 -7.98 10.99 -1.83
C ASN A 77 -7.85 10.70 -0.32
N THR A 78 -8.92 10.27 0.36
CA THR A 78 -8.90 9.95 1.79
C THR A 78 -9.09 8.48 2.12
N VAL A 79 -9.59 7.65 1.19
CA VAL A 79 -9.90 6.24 1.49
C VAL A 79 -8.64 5.41 1.77
N GLY A 80 -7.48 5.82 1.25
CA GLY A 80 -6.20 5.22 1.62
C GLY A 80 -5.83 5.45 3.09
N ILE A 81 -6.19 6.61 3.66
CA ILE A 81 -5.99 6.92 5.08
C ILE A 81 -6.87 5.99 5.92
N ASP A 82 -8.14 5.82 5.54
CA ASP A 82 -9.04 4.88 6.22
C ASP A 82 -8.49 3.45 6.21
N CYS A 83 -7.96 3.00 5.07
CA CYS A 83 -7.37 1.67 4.91
C CYS A 83 -6.20 1.44 5.87
N VAL A 84 -5.25 2.38 5.92
CA VAL A 84 -4.10 2.31 6.82
C VAL A 84 -4.55 2.37 8.29
N ALA A 85 -5.49 3.24 8.62
CA ALA A 85 -5.97 3.42 9.99
C ALA A 85 -6.63 2.16 10.56
N MET A 86 -7.42 1.43 9.76
CA MET A 86 -8.03 0.17 10.20
C MET A 86 -6.96 -0.84 10.63
N CYS A 87 -5.92 -1.03 9.82
CA CYS A 87 -4.83 -1.94 10.15
C CYS A 87 -3.96 -1.44 11.31
N VAL A 88 -3.51 -0.19 11.27
CA VAL A 88 -2.52 0.35 12.22
C VAL A 88 -3.09 0.46 13.63
N ASN A 89 -4.38 0.80 13.77
CA ASN A 89 -5.03 0.87 15.08
C ASN A 89 -5.08 -0.49 15.78
N ASP A 90 -5.32 -1.58 15.03
CA ASP A 90 -5.33 -2.93 15.59
C ASP A 90 -3.93 -3.38 16.02
N ILE A 91 -2.90 -3.06 15.21
CA ILE A 91 -1.49 -3.30 15.58
C ILE A 91 -1.14 -2.55 16.87
N ALA A 92 -1.51 -1.27 16.97
CA ALA A 92 -1.25 -0.46 18.15
C ALA A 92 -1.99 -0.99 19.39
N CYS A 93 -3.25 -1.42 19.24
CA CYS A 93 -4.03 -2.02 20.32
C CYS A 93 -3.44 -3.35 20.81
N ALA A 94 -2.82 -4.12 19.93
CA ALA A 94 -2.06 -5.32 20.28
C ALA A 94 -0.69 -5.01 20.93
N GLY A 95 -0.32 -3.73 21.05
CA GLY A 95 0.97 -3.27 21.60
C GLY A 95 2.13 -3.30 20.61
N GLY A 96 1.85 -3.41 19.31
CA GLY A 96 2.87 -3.42 18.25
C GLY A 96 3.22 -2.01 17.75
N GLU A 97 4.47 -1.83 17.30
CA GLU A 97 4.89 -0.68 16.51
C GLU A 97 4.63 -0.96 15.01
N PRO A 98 3.90 -0.10 14.28
CA PRO A 98 3.78 -0.22 12.83
C PRO A 98 5.13 -0.01 12.12
N LEU A 99 5.59 -1.03 11.40
CA LEU A 99 6.91 -1.02 10.75
C LEU A 99 6.85 -0.66 9.26
N PHE A 100 5.99 -1.34 8.51
CA PHE A 100 5.78 -1.16 7.08
C PHE A 100 4.34 -1.51 6.71
N PHE A 101 3.89 -1.09 5.53
CA PHE A 101 2.54 -1.34 5.03
C PHE A 101 2.59 -1.79 3.57
N LEU A 102 1.74 -2.75 3.20
CA LEU A 102 1.50 -3.14 1.82
C LEU A 102 0.01 -2.99 1.52
N ASP A 103 -0.32 -2.50 0.34
CA ASP A 103 -1.70 -2.36 -0.13
C ASP A 103 -1.98 -3.26 -1.34
N TYR A 104 -3.27 -3.52 -1.55
CA TYR A 104 -3.78 -4.21 -2.72
C TYR A 104 -5.05 -3.50 -3.21
N ILE A 105 -4.99 -2.93 -4.40
CA ILE A 105 -6.12 -2.26 -5.06
C ILE A 105 -6.57 -3.10 -6.24
N ALA A 106 -7.81 -3.62 -6.17
CA ALA A 106 -8.46 -4.31 -7.27
C ALA A 106 -9.40 -3.35 -8.02
N CYS A 107 -9.23 -3.23 -9.33
CA CYS A 107 -10.11 -2.47 -10.21
C CYS A 107 -10.35 -3.24 -11.51
N GLY A 108 -11.51 -3.05 -12.15
CA GLY A 108 -11.86 -3.74 -13.39
C GLY A 108 -10.99 -3.31 -14.58
N LYS A 109 -10.55 -2.06 -14.60
CA LYS A 109 -9.53 -1.53 -15.50
C LYS A 109 -8.69 -0.50 -14.74
N ASN A 110 -7.37 -0.59 -14.87
CA ASN A 110 -6.46 0.42 -14.36
C ASN A 110 -6.43 1.62 -15.32
N SER A 111 -7.47 2.45 -15.28
CA SER A 111 -7.48 3.73 -15.98
C SER A 111 -6.73 4.76 -15.13
N ASN A 112 -5.80 5.48 -15.73
CA ASN A 112 -5.03 6.54 -15.07
C ASN A 112 -6.00 7.52 -14.35
N PRO A 113 -6.01 7.59 -13.01
CA PRO A 113 -6.94 8.45 -12.26
C PRO A 113 -6.59 9.94 -12.42
N PHE A 114 -5.38 10.23 -12.90
CA PHE A 114 -4.98 11.57 -13.33
C PHE A 114 -5.20 11.66 -14.83
N GLY A 115 -6.37 12.16 -15.24
CA GLY A 115 -6.70 12.42 -16.63
C GLY A 115 -5.57 13.19 -17.32
N SER A 116 -5.33 12.83 -18.57
CA SER A 116 -4.58 13.66 -19.52
C SER A 116 -5.15 15.08 -19.51
N ASN A 117 -4.34 16.03 -19.03
CA ASN A 117 -4.21 17.31 -19.71
C ASN A 117 -2.89 17.28 -20.47
#